data_AF-A0A8H7N821-F1
#
_entry.id   AF-A0A8H7N821-F1
#
_cell.length_a   1.000
_cell.length_b   1.000
_cell.length_c   1.000
_cell.angle_alpha   90.00
_cell.angle_beta   90.00
_cell.angle_gamma   90.00
#
_symmetry.space_group_name_H-M   'P 1'
#
loop_
_entity.id
_entity.type
_entity.pdbx_description
1 polymer ?
#
loop_
_entity_poly.entity_id
_entity_poly.type
_entity_poly.pdbx_seq_one_letter_code
_entity_poly.pdbx_strand_id
1 'polypeptide(L)'
;MASLKFIAFIILQTIAFSIFLRSPYMMTTASPSKQWADGPMALVTTPQYETKKTDIFTVGATHMCLLHNAIIRGFNTIYLQAPHIQEADKADFIGYALTWFRFVKSHHDDEELNLFPKMEEVLGDKTIWTETHEEHESFLGGLGSSTST
;
A
#
# COMPACT_ATOMS: atom_id res chain seq x y z
N MET A 1 36.91 11.70 -46.47
CA MET A 1 36.08 12.53 -45.56
C MET A 1 34.65 12.03 -45.65
N ALA A 2 34.03 11.62 -44.54
CA ALA A 2 32.63 11.22 -44.55
C ALA A 2 31.73 12.43 -44.84
N SER A 3 30.67 12.24 -45.63
CA SER A 3 29.76 13.35 -45.96
C SER A 3 28.95 13.75 -44.72
N LEU A 4 28.61 15.04 -44.61
CA LEU A 4 27.82 15.57 -43.49
C LEU A 4 26.49 14.81 -43.31
N LYS A 5 25.89 14.34 -44.42
CA LYS A 5 24.68 13.52 -44.42
C LYS A 5 24.91 12.14 -43.81
N PHE A 6 26.06 11.51 -44.08
CA PHE A 6 26.41 10.23 -43.49
C PHE A 6 26.63 10.36 -41.97
N ILE A 7 27.30 11.44 -41.53
CA ILE A 7 27.51 11.73 -40.11
C ILE A 7 26.16 11.98 -39.41
N ALA A 8 25.29 12.79 -40.00
CA ALA A 8 23.95 13.06 -39.44
C ALA A 8 23.08 11.80 -39.33
N PHE A 9 23.16 10.90 -40.32
CA PHE A 9 22.44 9.62 -40.27
C PHE A 9 22.90 8.73 -39.11
N ILE A 10 24.22 8.63 -38.89
CA ILE A 10 24.77 7.86 -37.77
C ILE A 10 24.35 8.46 -36.42
N ILE A 11 24.39 9.80 -36.28
CA ILE A 11 23.95 10.47 -35.05
C ILE A 11 22.46 10.22 -34.78
N LEU A 12 21.62 10.25 -35.82
CA LEU A 12 20.19 9.99 -35.66
C LEU A 12 19.93 8.54 -35.23
N GLN A 13 20.66 7.58 -35.80
CA GLN A 13 20.57 6.17 -35.43
C GLN A 13 21.02 5.92 -33.98
N THR A 14 22.10 6.56 -33.53
CA THR A 14 22.57 6.41 -32.14
C THR A 14 21.61 7.05 -31.14
N ILE A 15 21.00 8.20 -31.46
CA ILE A 15 19.96 8.82 -30.64
C ILE A 15 18.71 7.93 -30.59
N ALA A 16 18.23 7.44 -31.73
CA ALA A 16 17.07 6.55 -31.77
C ALA A 16 17.32 5.24 -30.98
N PHE A 17 18.50 4.64 -31.12
CA PHE A 17 18.87 3.43 -30.40
C PHE A 17 19.01 3.67 -28.88
N SER A 18 19.57 4.81 -28.47
CA SER A 18 19.68 5.16 -27.05
C SER A 18 18.33 5.49 -26.41
N ILE A 19 17.38 6.07 -27.16
CA ILE A 19 15.98 6.21 -26.73
C ILE A 19 15.31 4.83 -26.60
N PHE A 20 15.53 3.93 -27.58
CA PHE A 20 14.97 2.58 -27.56
C PHE A 20 15.49 1.74 -26.38
N LEU A 21 16.78 1.83 -26.04
CA LEU A 21 17.36 1.17 -24.86
C LEU A 21 16.85 1.73 -23.52
N ARG A 22 16.35 2.97 -23.50
CA ARG A 22 15.72 3.58 -22.32
C ARG A 22 14.22 3.35 -22.25
N SER A 23 13.66 2.57 -23.19
CA SER A 23 12.27 2.18 -23.16
C SER A 23 11.96 1.40 -21.88
N PRO A 24 10.88 1.71 -21.15
CA PRO A 24 10.48 0.96 -19.96
C PRO A 24 10.20 -0.51 -20.28
N TYR A 25 9.91 -0.85 -21.55
CA TYR A 25 9.70 -2.21 -22.03
C TYR A 25 10.99 -3.02 -22.23
N MET A 26 12.17 -2.38 -22.19
CA MET A 26 13.47 -3.03 -22.38
C MET A 26 14.30 -3.08 -21.09
N MET A 27 13.76 -2.59 -19.97
CA MET A 27 14.44 -2.67 -18.67
C MET A 27 14.26 -4.06 -18.07
N THR A 28 15.38 -4.73 -17.80
CA THR A 28 15.39 -5.99 -17.06
C THR A 28 14.87 -5.74 -15.64
N THR A 29 13.72 -6.29 -15.30
CA THR A 29 13.20 -6.27 -13.93
C THR A 29 13.87 -7.37 -13.12
N ALA A 30 14.63 -6.99 -12.08
CA ALA A 30 15.13 -7.92 -11.08
C ALA A 30 14.40 -7.68 -9.77
N SER A 31 14.17 -8.76 -9.00
CA SER A 31 13.62 -8.63 -7.65
C SER A 31 14.55 -7.78 -6.78
N PRO A 32 14.01 -6.90 -5.92
CA PRO A 32 14.84 -6.14 -5.00
C PRO A 32 15.66 -7.08 -4.10
N SER A 33 16.95 -6.78 -3.92
CA SER A 33 17.84 -7.57 -3.06
C SER A 33 17.73 -7.20 -1.57
N LYS A 34 17.03 -6.10 -1.27
CA LYS A 34 16.74 -5.61 0.08
C LYS A 34 15.24 -5.72 0.37
N GLN A 35 14.89 -5.94 1.63
CA GLN A 35 13.52 -5.94 2.10
C GLN A 35 12.84 -4.60 1.76
N TRP A 36 11.76 -4.67 0.98
CA TRP A 36 11.13 -3.50 0.38
C TRP A 36 9.90 -3.02 1.14
N ALA A 37 9.08 -3.97 1.62
CA ALA A 37 7.79 -3.69 2.27
C ALA A 37 7.41 -4.70 3.37
N ASP A 38 8.27 -5.66 3.69
CA ASP A 38 7.92 -6.78 4.58
C ASP A 38 8.16 -6.46 6.07
N GLY A 39 8.43 -5.20 6.41
CA GLY A 39 8.63 -4.70 7.77
C GLY A 39 8.61 -3.17 7.82
N PRO A 40 8.55 -2.55 9.01
CA PRO A 40 8.73 -3.16 10.33
C PRO A 40 7.53 -3.95 10.85
N MET A 41 6.32 -3.71 10.32
CA MET A 41 5.13 -4.43 10.76
C MET A 41 5.01 -5.77 10.04
N ALA A 42 4.81 -6.85 10.80
CA ALA A 42 4.62 -8.17 10.23
C ALA A 42 3.23 -8.31 9.60
N LEU A 43 3.15 -9.09 8.53
CA LEU A 43 1.88 -9.45 7.93
C LEU A 43 1.17 -10.50 8.77
N VAL A 44 -0.16 -10.46 8.75
CA VAL A 44 -1.03 -11.39 9.44
C VAL A 44 -1.34 -12.57 8.52
N THR A 45 -1.24 -13.80 9.03
CA THR A 45 -1.65 -15.00 8.29
C THR A 45 -3.16 -15.02 8.15
N THR A 46 -3.68 -15.38 6.97
CA THR A 46 -5.13 -15.39 6.76
C THR A 46 -5.79 -16.54 7.53
N PRO A 47 -6.88 -16.28 8.29
CA PRO A 47 -7.59 -17.31 9.05
C PRO A 47 -8.02 -18.52 8.22
N GLN A 48 -8.47 -18.33 6.98
CA GLN A 48 -8.82 -19.44 6.09
C GLN A 48 -7.60 -20.29 5.72
N TYR A 49 -6.43 -19.67 5.48
CA TYR A 49 -5.22 -20.43 5.22
C TYR A 49 -4.79 -21.23 6.44
N GLU A 50 -4.86 -20.64 7.64
CA GLU A 50 -4.44 -21.29 8.87
C GLU A 50 -5.39 -22.42 9.28
N THR A 51 -6.69 -22.15 9.33
CA THR A 51 -7.69 -23.07 9.87
C THR A 51 -8.27 -24.04 8.85
N LYS A 52 -8.10 -23.76 7.54
CA LYS A 52 -8.73 -24.48 6.41
C LYS A 52 -10.26 -24.45 6.41
N LYS A 53 -10.90 -23.61 7.25
CA LYS A 53 -12.35 -23.47 7.31
C LYS A 53 -12.87 -22.49 6.26
N THR A 54 -14.14 -22.64 5.92
CA THR A 54 -14.83 -21.83 4.90
C THR A 54 -16.17 -21.27 5.39
N ASP A 55 -16.42 -21.32 6.71
CA ASP A 55 -17.60 -20.69 7.30
C ASP A 55 -17.54 -19.17 7.17
N ILE A 56 -18.71 -18.53 7.34
CA ILE A 56 -18.87 -17.08 7.11
C ILE A 56 -17.94 -16.23 7.97
N PHE A 57 -17.63 -16.66 9.21
CA PHE A 57 -16.76 -15.90 10.11
C PHE A 57 -15.29 -16.07 9.70
N THR A 58 -14.87 -17.28 9.35
CA THR A 58 -13.52 -17.52 8.82
C THR A 58 -13.26 -16.75 7.52
N VAL A 59 -14.23 -16.75 6.60
CA VAL A 59 -14.12 -16.00 5.33
C VAL A 59 -14.13 -14.50 5.59
N GLY A 60 -15.03 -14.00 6.44
CA GLY A 60 -15.08 -12.59 6.85
C GLY A 60 -13.76 -12.12 7.45
N ALA A 61 -13.24 -12.84 8.44
CA ALA A 61 -11.95 -12.55 9.08
C ALA A 61 -10.78 -12.63 8.08
N THR A 62 -10.86 -13.51 7.08
CA THR A 62 -9.88 -13.57 5.98
C THR A 62 -9.91 -12.32 5.11
N HIS A 63 -11.08 -11.82 4.75
CA HIS A 63 -11.18 -10.56 4.02
C HIS A 63 -10.63 -9.38 4.82
N MET A 64 -10.94 -9.30 6.12
CA MET A 64 -10.38 -8.27 7.02
C MET A 64 -8.85 -8.36 7.08
N CYS A 65 -8.31 -9.56 7.29
CA CYS A 65 -6.86 -9.81 7.30
C CYS A 65 -6.19 -9.38 5.99
N LEU A 66 -6.81 -9.61 4.82
CA LEU A 66 -6.28 -9.18 3.54
C LEU A 66 -6.26 -7.65 3.40
N LEU A 67 -7.32 -6.94 3.82
CA LEU A 67 -7.34 -5.48 3.82
C LEU A 67 -6.31 -4.90 4.78
N HIS A 68 -6.24 -5.43 6.00
CA HIS A 68 -5.24 -5.03 6.99
C HIS A 68 -3.81 -5.28 6.50
N ASN A 69 -3.57 -6.40 5.81
CA ASN A 69 -2.26 -6.67 5.19
C ASN A 69 -1.91 -5.69 4.05
N ALA A 70 -2.90 -5.13 3.34
CA ALA A 70 -2.66 -4.05 2.38
C ALA A 70 -2.30 -2.74 3.10
N ILE A 71 -2.99 -2.42 4.19
CA ILE A 71 -2.67 -1.28 5.07
C ILE A 71 -1.25 -1.41 5.62
N ILE A 72 -0.89 -2.57 6.18
CA ILE A 72 0.44 -2.86 6.73
C ILE A 72 1.53 -2.69 5.67
N ARG A 73 1.31 -3.20 4.46
CA ARG A 73 2.26 -3.01 3.35
C ARG A 73 2.44 -1.54 2.99
N GLY A 74 1.35 -0.78 2.93
CA GLY A 74 1.43 0.66 2.66
C GLY A 74 2.17 1.42 3.76
N PHE A 75 1.98 1.05 5.03
CA PHE A 75 2.75 1.63 6.14
C PHE A 75 4.24 1.31 6.00
N ASN A 76 4.56 0.03 5.80
CA ASN A 76 5.94 -0.45 5.68
C ASN A 76 6.70 0.22 4.54
N THR A 77 6.06 0.38 3.37
CA THR A 77 6.67 1.09 2.23
C THR A 77 6.89 2.57 2.55
N ILE A 78 5.92 3.26 3.15
CA ILE A 78 6.09 4.66 3.55
C ILE A 78 7.27 4.79 4.53
N TYR A 79 7.30 3.94 5.55
CA TYR A 79 8.34 3.96 6.58
C TYR A 79 9.73 3.71 6.01
N LEU A 80 9.88 2.66 5.18
CA LEU A 80 11.17 2.26 4.63
C LEU A 80 11.67 3.21 3.53
N GLN A 81 10.77 3.75 2.70
CA GLN A 81 11.18 4.54 1.54
C GLN A 81 11.34 6.03 1.86
N ALA A 82 10.72 6.56 2.91
CA ALA A 82 10.80 7.98 3.26
C ALA A 82 12.25 8.55 3.30
N PRO A 83 13.27 7.85 3.84
CA PRO A 83 14.65 8.35 3.85
C PRO A 83 15.36 8.34 2.48
N HIS A 84 14.77 7.70 1.48
CA HIS A 84 15.38 7.45 0.17
C HIS A 84 14.78 8.30 -0.96
N ILE A 85 13.70 9.03 -0.67
CA ILE A 85 13.00 9.87 -1.65
C ILE A 85 13.90 11.04 -2.10
N GLN A 86 14.03 11.20 -3.41
CA GLN A 86 14.75 12.32 -4.01
C GLN A 86 13.87 13.58 -3.97
N GLU A 87 14.47 14.77 -4.01
CA GLU A 87 13.70 16.02 -3.97
C GLU A 87 12.63 16.12 -5.04
N ALA A 88 12.93 15.64 -6.26
CA ALA A 88 11.99 15.65 -7.37
C ALA A 88 10.73 14.81 -7.12
N ASP A 89 10.82 13.78 -6.29
CA ASP A 89 9.77 12.78 -6.08
C ASP A 89 8.95 13.03 -4.80
N LYS A 90 9.29 14.05 -4.00
CA LYS A 90 8.65 14.29 -2.70
C LYS A 90 7.15 14.55 -2.80
N ALA A 91 6.73 15.33 -3.78
CA ALA A 91 5.31 15.66 -3.95
C ALA A 91 4.49 14.40 -4.22
N ASP A 92 4.98 13.53 -5.11
CA ASP A 92 4.33 12.26 -5.44
C ASP A 92 4.33 11.30 -4.24
N PHE A 93 5.44 11.24 -3.49
CA PHE A 93 5.53 10.43 -2.28
C PHE A 93 4.56 10.90 -1.17
N ILE A 94 4.41 12.21 -0.98
CA ILE A 94 3.40 12.77 -0.07
C ILE A 94 1.99 12.39 -0.54
N GLY A 95 1.71 12.51 -1.85
CA GLY A 95 0.43 12.09 -2.42
C GLY A 95 0.12 10.60 -2.19
N TYR A 96 1.13 9.74 -2.31
CA TYR A 96 1.04 8.32 -1.96
C TYR A 96 0.72 8.11 -0.48
N ALA A 97 1.47 8.74 0.42
CA ALA A 97 1.27 8.62 1.86
C ALA A 97 -0.13 9.13 2.30
N LEU A 98 -0.60 10.24 1.73
CA LEU A 98 -1.95 10.75 1.96
C LEU A 98 -3.04 9.82 1.43
N THR A 99 -2.79 9.12 0.33
CA THR A 99 -3.72 8.12 -0.19
C THR A 99 -3.83 6.92 0.73
N TRP A 100 -2.70 6.43 1.24
CA TRP A 100 -2.68 5.40 2.28
C TRP A 100 -3.44 5.85 3.52
N PHE A 101 -3.20 7.07 4.02
CA PHE A 101 -3.92 7.64 5.16
C PHE A 101 -5.44 7.64 4.93
N ARG A 102 -5.91 8.11 3.77
CA ARG A 102 -7.35 8.11 3.43
C ARG A 102 -7.93 6.70 3.38
N PHE A 103 -7.17 5.73 2.87
CA PHE A 103 -7.61 4.34 2.84
C PHE A 103 -7.80 3.78 4.25
N VAL A 104 -6.82 4.00 5.13
CA VAL A 104 -6.88 3.59 6.53
C VAL A 104 -8.07 4.23 7.25
N LYS A 105 -8.25 5.55 7.10
CA LYS A 105 -9.37 6.26 7.73
C LYS A 105 -10.72 5.74 7.24
N SER A 106 -10.88 5.58 5.92
CA SER A 106 -12.14 5.08 5.36
C SER A 106 -12.45 3.66 5.81
N HIS A 107 -11.44 2.81 5.96
CA HIS A 107 -11.58 1.45 6.47
C HIS A 107 -12.04 1.45 7.93
N HIS A 108 -11.37 2.23 8.79
CA HIS A 108 -11.75 2.44 10.18
C HIS A 108 -13.20 2.94 10.31
N ASP A 109 -13.56 4.02 9.59
CA ASP A 109 -14.90 4.60 9.68
C ASP A 109 -15.98 3.58 9.26
N ASP A 110 -15.72 2.71 8.27
CA ASP A 110 -16.66 1.68 7.84
C ASP A 110 -16.84 0.57 8.89
N GLU A 111 -15.75 0.18 9.57
CA GLU A 111 -15.81 -0.76 10.68
C GLU A 111 -16.70 -0.23 11.82
N GLU A 112 -16.43 0.99 12.26
CA GLU A 112 -17.15 1.66 13.36
C GLU A 112 -18.63 1.92 13.06
N LEU A 113 -18.93 2.42 11.86
CA LEU A 113 -20.28 2.86 11.50
C LEU A 113 -21.17 1.70 11.03
N ASN A 114 -20.58 0.64 10.47
CA ASN A 114 -21.35 -0.40 9.76
C ASN A 114 -21.04 -1.81 10.24
N LEU A 115 -19.78 -2.26 10.19
CA LEU A 115 -19.44 -3.67 10.44
C LEU A 115 -19.67 -4.07 11.90
N PHE A 116 -19.14 -3.28 12.85
CA PHE A 116 -19.21 -3.61 14.26
C PHE A 116 -20.66 -3.66 14.77
N PRO A 117 -21.52 -2.64 14.53
CA PRO A 117 -22.93 -2.71 14.94
C PRO A 117 -23.66 -3.90 14.34
N LYS A 118 -23.36 -4.26 13.08
CA LYS A 118 -24.03 -5.40 12.44
C LYS A 118 -23.61 -6.73 13.06
N MET A 119 -22.35 -6.86 13.43
CA MET A 119 -21.84 -8.07 14.10
C MET A 119 -22.41 -8.22 15.51
N GLU A 120 -22.58 -7.13 16.25
CA GLU A 120 -23.28 -7.15 17.54
C GLU A 120 -24.72 -7.66 17.40
N GLU A 121 -25.45 -7.21 16.37
CA GLU A 121 -26.81 -7.67 16.08
C GLU A 121 -26.84 -9.17 15.74
N VAL A 122 -25.93 -9.62 14.88
CA VAL A 122 -25.84 -11.03 14.45
C VAL A 122 -25.51 -11.96 15.63
N LEU A 123 -24.64 -11.52 16.54
CA LEU A 123 -24.16 -12.33 17.66
C LEU A 123 -25.01 -12.13 18.93
N GLY A 124 -25.83 -11.08 18.99
CA GLY A 124 -26.63 -10.73 20.16
C GLY A 124 -25.80 -10.25 21.35
N ASP A 125 -24.60 -9.71 21.09
CA ASP A 125 -23.63 -9.31 22.11
C ASP A 125 -22.99 -7.96 21.75
N LYS A 126 -23.22 -6.96 22.60
CA LYS A 126 -22.72 -5.58 22.45
C LYS A 126 -21.34 -5.36 23.07
N THR A 127 -20.77 -6.39 23.69
CA THR A 127 -19.49 -6.29 24.40
C THR A 127 -18.33 -6.83 23.58
N ILE A 128 -18.61 -7.53 22.48
CA ILE A 128 -17.62 -8.20 21.61
C ILE A 128 -16.54 -7.27 21.06
N TRP A 129 -16.83 -5.97 20.89
CA TRP A 129 -15.91 -4.99 20.31
C TRP A 129 -15.34 -4.01 21.33
N THR A 130 -15.55 -4.21 22.64
CA THR A 130 -15.14 -3.24 23.68
C THR A 130 -13.65 -2.90 23.58
N GLU A 131 -12.78 -3.92 23.50
CA GLU A 131 -11.33 -3.74 23.35
C GLU A 131 -10.97 -3.16 21.97
N THR A 132 -11.61 -3.65 20.91
CA THR A 132 -11.36 -3.18 19.54
C THR A 132 -11.66 -1.69 19.35
N HIS A 133 -12.74 -1.18 19.95
CA HIS A 133 -13.04 0.25 19.94
C HIS A 133 -11.96 1.07 20.67
N GLU A 134 -11.46 0.59 21.81
CA GLU A 134 -10.37 1.27 22.53
C GLU A 134 -9.08 1.32 21.68
N GLU A 135 -8.76 0.22 20.99
CA GLU A 135 -7.62 0.16 20.07
C GLU A 135 -7.79 1.11 18.88
N HIS A 136 -8.96 1.12 18.26
CA HIS A 136 -9.30 2.00 17.12
C HIS A 136 -9.21 3.48 17.48
N GLU A 137 -9.79 3.88 18.62
CA GLU A 137 -9.70 5.26 19.12
C GLU A 137 -8.26 5.67 19.42
N SER A 138 -7.47 4.76 20.01
CA SER A 138 -6.05 5.04 20.31
C SER A 138 -5.23 5.36 19.05
N PHE A 139 -5.62 4.78 17.91
CA PHE A 139 -4.92 4.92 16.65
C PHE A 139 -5.22 6.26 15.94
N LEU A 140 -6.42 6.83 16.14
CA LEU A 140 -6.83 8.10 15.52
C LEU A 140 -5.94 9.29 15.90
N GLY A 141 -5.45 9.33 17.14
CA GLY A 141 -4.55 10.39 17.60
C GLY A 141 -3.24 10.48 16.80
N GLY A 142 -2.69 9.32 16.42
CA GLY A 142 -1.45 9.23 15.64
C GLY A 142 -1.64 9.53 14.15
N LEU A 143 -2.85 9.31 13.63
CA LEU A 143 -3.23 9.62 12.25
C LEU A 143 -3.37 11.14 11.99
N GLY A 144 -3.50 11.93 13.06
CA GLY A 144 -3.67 13.36 12.98
C GLY A 144 -5.10 13.72 12.53
N SER A 145 -5.69 14.70 13.20
CA SER A 145 -6.92 15.37 12.79
C SER A 145 -6.69 16.16 11.50
N SER A 146 -6.49 15.46 10.39
CA SER A 146 -6.47 16.02 9.04
C SER A 146 -7.91 16.35 8.66
N THR A 147 -8.47 17.35 9.34
CA THR A 147 -9.65 18.04 8.87
C THR A 147 -9.34 18.53 7.47
N SER A 148 -10.13 18.07 6.52
CA SER A 148 -10.03 18.46 5.13
C SER A 148 -10.26 19.97 5.04
N THR A 149 -9.19 20.72 4.76
CA THR A 149 -9.25 22.05 4.12
C THR A 149 -8.75 21.92 2.70
#